data_AF-A0A9Q0HRD7-F1
#
_entry.id   AF-A0A9Q0HRD7-F1
#
_cell.length_a   1.000
_cell.length_b   1.000
_cell.length_c   1.000
_cell.angle_alpha   90.00
_cell.angle_beta   90.00
_cell.angle_gamma   90.00
#
_symmetry.space_group_name_H-M   'P 1'
#
loop_
_entity.id
_entity.type
_entity.pdbx_description
1 polymer ?
#
loop_
_entity_poly.entity_id
_entity_poly.type
_entity_poly.pdbx_seq_one_letter_code
_entity_poly.pdbx_strand_id
1 'polypeptide(L)'
;MNVYSKKKHHTPKLVIISRKGTREIENERNVVQVSKKVGFDVEVLRPNETMPLKHIFDKLSKCDAVMGVHGAALTHFLFMRSGSLLIQIEPLGVADEAWQCFGEPALKMGIRYVNYKVDLKESSLYKKYPIAATDPNATNKKKKKGWKHTKEVYLEGQNVTLDLNRVKKVLTQAIGVLS
;
A
#
# COMPACT_ATOMS: atom_id res chain seq x y z
N MET A 1 -39.13 11.35 -25.41
CA MET A 1 -38.54 10.32 -24.52
C MET A 1 -37.19 10.82 -24.07
N ASN A 2 -37.02 11.10 -22.77
CA ASN A 2 -35.81 11.69 -22.22
C ASN A 2 -34.94 10.58 -21.61
N VAL A 3 -33.85 10.20 -22.29
CA VAL A 3 -32.99 9.07 -21.91
C VAL A 3 -31.82 9.59 -21.06
N TYR A 4 -32.10 10.17 -19.90
CA TYR A 4 -31.06 10.39 -18.90
C TYR A 4 -30.92 9.09 -18.08
N SER A 5 -30.08 8.18 -18.58
CA SER A 5 -29.54 7.08 -17.78
C SER A 5 -28.76 7.70 -16.62
N LYS A 6 -29.33 7.65 -15.41
CA LYS A 6 -28.58 7.95 -14.19
C LYS A 6 -27.37 7.01 -14.16
N LYS A 7 -26.15 7.54 -14.31
CA LYS A 7 -24.92 6.78 -14.02
C LYS A 7 -25.13 6.16 -12.63
N LYS A 8 -25.16 4.83 -12.54
CA LYS A 8 -25.12 4.15 -11.24
C LYS A 8 -23.87 4.67 -10.54
N HIS A 9 -24.03 5.24 -9.34
CA HIS A 9 -22.89 5.58 -8.50
C HIS A 9 -22.15 4.28 -8.19
N HIS A 10 -21.05 4.05 -8.90
CA HIS A 10 -20.14 2.93 -8.64
C HIS A 10 -19.31 3.30 -7.41
N THR A 11 -19.52 2.59 -6.31
CA THR A 11 -18.67 2.72 -5.12
C THR A 11 -17.34 2.03 -5.43
N PRO A 12 -16.20 2.75 -5.48
CA PRO A 12 -14.92 2.12 -5.83
C PRO A 12 -14.53 1.04 -4.82
N LYS A 13 -14.11 -0.12 -5.32
CA LYS A 13 -13.66 -1.24 -4.50
C LYS A 13 -12.17 -1.12 -4.19
N LEU A 14 -11.84 -1.00 -2.90
CA LEU A 14 -10.48 -1.01 -2.36
C LEU A 14 -10.15 -2.36 -1.75
N VAL A 15 -9.10 -3.02 -2.24
CA VAL A 15 -8.52 -4.19 -1.60
C VAL A 15 -7.29 -3.79 -0.79
N ILE A 16 -7.31 -4.06 0.52
CA ILE A 16 -6.16 -3.87 1.40
C ILE A 16 -5.41 -5.20 1.51
N ILE A 17 -4.17 -5.25 1.03
CA ILE A 17 -3.29 -6.42 1.17
C ILE A 17 -2.66 -6.37 2.56
N SER A 18 -3.05 -7.33 3.38
CA SER A 18 -2.68 -7.47 4.78
C SER A 18 -1.74 -8.65 5.00
N ARG A 19 -0.88 -8.50 6.00
CA ARG A 19 0.13 -9.49 6.41
C ARG A 19 0.18 -9.54 7.93
N LYS A 20 0.64 -10.68 8.47
CA LYS A 20 0.98 -10.82 9.89
C LYS A 20 2.49 -11.00 10.03
N GLY A 21 3.06 -10.47 11.11
CA GLY A 21 4.47 -10.65 11.45
C GLY A 21 5.35 -9.50 10.98
N THR A 22 5.80 -9.51 9.72
CA THR A 22 6.63 -8.43 9.14
C THR A 22 5.83 -7.53 8.22
N ARG A 23 6.10 -6.21 8.26
CA ARG A 23 5.38 -5.19 7.48
C ARG A 23 3.88 -5.18 7.74
N GLU A 24 3.50 -5.47 8.97
CA GLU A 24 2.12 -5.42 9.41
C GLU A 24 1.65 -3.96 9.55
N ILE A 25 0.40 -3.71 9.15
CA ILE A 25 -0.30 -2.46 9.46
C ILE A 25 -0.95 -2.65 10.83
N GLU A 26 -0.28 -2.20 11.89
CA GLU A 26 -0.64 -2.48 13.28
C GLU A 26 -2.04 -1.94 13.64
N ASN A 27 -2.44 -0.84 12.99
CA ASN A 27 -3.77 -0.24 13.14
C ASN A 27 -4.70 -0.49 11.94
N GLU A 28 -4.59 -1.65 11.27
CA GLU A 28 -5.38 -2.02 10.07
C GLU A 28 -6.89 -1.79 10.24
N ARG A 29 -7.46 -2.15 11.40
CA ARG A 29 -8.90 -1.96 11.66
C ARG A 29 -9.31 -0.50 11.52
N ASN A 30 -8.48 0.43 11.99
CA ASN A 30 -8.74 1.86 11.91
C ASN A 30 -8.59 2.36 10.47
N VAL A 31 -7.60 1.84 9.74
CA VAL A 31 -7.40 2.12 8.31
C VAL A 31 -8.62 1.68 7.50
N VAL A 32 -9.13 0.46 7.72
CA VAL A 32 -10.36 -0.05 7.10
C VAL A 32 -11.56 0.86 7.41
N GLN A 33 -11.72 1.28 8.66
CA GLN A 33 -12.81 2.18 9.05
C GLN A 33 -12.72 3.54 8.36
N VAL A 34 -11.53 4.12 8.25
CA VAL A 34 -11.30 5.38 7.54
C VAL A 34 -11.59 5.22 6.05
N SER A 35 -11.13 4.14 5.42
CA SER A 35 -11.41 3.85 4.00
C SER A 35 -12.90 3.75 3.71
N LYS A 36 -13.66 3.07 4.58
CA LYS A 36 -15.13 3.00 4.46
C LYS A 36 -15.79 4.37 4.61
N LYS A 37 -15.34 5.18 5.60
CA LYS A 37 -15.85 6.55 5.82
C LYS A 37 -15.56 7.50 4.66
N VAL A 38 -14.47 7.27 3.91
CA VAL A 38 -14.16 8.03 2.70
C VAL A 38 -15.08 7.66 1.53
N GLY A 39 -15.69 6.47 1.55
CA GLY A 39 -16.65 6.02 0.54
C GLY A 39 -16.18 4.84 -0.30
N PHE A 40 -15.15 4.10 0.12
CA PHE A 40 -14.76 2.85 -0.55
C PHE A 40 -15.59 1.66 -0.06
N ASP A 41 -15.84 0.71 -0.97
CA ASP A 41 -16.15 -0.67 -0.60
C ASP A 41 -14.83 -1.39 -0.29
N VAL A 42 -14.62 -1.81 0.95
CA VAL A 42 -13.31 -2.24 1.44
C VAL A 42 -13.28 -3.73 1.72
N GLU A 43 -12.35 -4.42 1.07
CA GLU A 43 -12.05 -5.83 1.30
C GLU A 43 -10.60 -5.98 1.81
N VAL A 44 -10.40 -6.78 2.87
CA VAL A 44 -9.05 -7.12 3.34
C VAL A 44 -8.64 -8.48 2.79
N LEU A 45 -7.56 -8.50 2.02
CA LEU A 45 -6.98 -9.72 1.46
C LEU A 45 -5.73 -10.09 2.26
N ARG A 46 -5.65 -11.34 2.72
CA ARG A 46 -4.49 -11.89 3.45
C ARG A 46 -3.90 -13.06 2.67
N PRO A 47 -3.03 -12.81 1.68
CA PRO A 47 -2.37 -13.87 0.96
C PRO A 47 -1.53 -14.73 1.91
N ASN A 48 -1.62 -16.04 1.77
CA ASN A 48 -0.77 -17.01 2.44
C ASN A 48 -0.40 -18.11 1.44
N GLU A 49 0.54 -18.99 1.82
CA GLU A 49 1.09 -20.01 0.92
C GLU A 49 0.06 -21.04 0.44
N THR A 50 -1.05 -21.22 1.17
CA THR A 50 -2.10 -22.18 0.83
C THR A 50 -3.27 -21.55 0.07
N MET A 51 -3.28 -20.23 -0.11
CA MET A 51 -4.36 -19.53 -0.80
C MET A 51 -4.25 -19.74 -2.31
N PRO A 52 -5.28 -20.28 -2.99
CA PRO A 52 -5.23 -20.46 -4.44
C PRO A 52 -5.03 -19.13 -5.16
N LEU A 53 -4.10 -19.12 -6.14
CA LEU A 53 -3.81 -17.92 -6.93
C LEU A 53 -5.06 -17.36 -7.63
N LYS A 54 -5.95 -18.26 -8.08
CA LYS A 54 -7.25 -17.90 -8.67
C LYS A 54 -8.08 -17.01 -7.74
N HIS A 55 -8.06 -17.26 -6.43
CA HIS A 55 -8.81 -16.46 -5.46
C HIS A 55 -8.26 -15.03 -5.34
N ILE A 56 -6.93 -14.90 -5.37
CA ILE A 56 -6.25 -13.60 -5.38
C ILE A 56 -6.59 -12.85 -6.67
N PHE A 57 -6.48 -13.53 -7.81
CA PHE A 57 -6.84 -12.98 -9.12
C PHE A 57 -8.30 -12.50 -9.18
N ASP A 58 -9.25 -13.32 -8.73
CA ASP A 58 -10.69 -13.01 -8.77
C ASP A 58 -11.03 -11.73 -7.99
N LYS A 59 -10.29 -11.45 -6.90
CA LYS A 59 -10.45 -10.24 -6.09
C LYS A 59 -9.81 -9.02 -6.73
N LEU A 60 -8.57 -9.15 -7.20
CA LEU A 60 -7.79 -8.02 -7.70
C LEU A 60 -8.18 -7.61 -9.12
N SER A 61 -8.59 -8.55 -9.97
CA SER A 61 -9.10 -8.25 -11.32
C SER A 61 -10.40 -7.45 -11.31
N LYS A 62 -11.11 -7.41 -10.19
CA LYS A 62 -12.40 -6.70 -10.03
C LYS A 62 -12.33 -5.50 -9.10
N CYS A 63 -11.16 -5.16 -8.57
CA CYS A 63 -10.99 -3.99 -7.72
C CYS A 63 -10.71 -2.74 -8.55
N ASP A 64 -10.88 -1.59 -7.91
CA ASP A 64 -10.56 -0.27 -8.47
C ASP A 64 -9.28 0.28 -7.86
N ALA A 65 -9.01 -0.08 -6.60
CA ALA A 65 -7.76 0.24 -5.93
C ALA A 65 -7.21 -0.92 -5.10
N VAL A 66 -5.89 -0.95 -4.98
CA VAL A 66 -5.16 -1.80 -4.01
C VAL A 66 -4.34 -0.90 -3.10
N MET A 67 -4.35 -1.20 -1.80
CA MET A 67 -3.45 -0.60 -0.83
C MET A 67 -2.67 -1.68 -0.08
N GLY A 68 -1.37 -1.50 0.09
CA GLY A 68 -0.57 -2.44 0.87
C GLY A 68 0.85 -1.97 1.13
N VAL A 69 1.47 -2.54 2.15
CA VAL A 69 2.88 -2.28 2.49
C VAL A 69 3.79 -2.95 1.46
N HIS A 70 4.81 -2.23 1.01
CA HIS A 70 5.85 -2.73 0.12
C HIS A 70 6.32 -4.14 0.52
N GLY A 71 6.28 -5.09 -0.41
CA GLY A 71 6.78 -6.45 -0.22
C GLY A 71 6.18 -7.44 -1.21
N ALA A 72 6.62 -8.70 -1.14
CA ALA A 72 6.25 -9.72 -2.12
C ALA A 72 4.73 -9.91 -2.32
N ALA A 73 3.92 -9.79 -1.25
CA ALA A 73 2.47 -9.91 -1.37
C ALA A 73 1.85 -8.78 -2.22
N LEU A 74 2.50 -7.62 -2.32
CA LEU A 74 2.03 -6.50 -3.14
C LEU A 74 2.19 -6.81 -4.64
N THR A 75 3.06 -7.75 -5.04
CA THR A 75 3.27 -8.15 -6.45
C THR A 75 1.98 -8.64 -7.12
N HIS A 76 0.98 -9.08 -6.35
CA HIS A 76 -0.32 -9.44 -6.89
C HIS A 76 -1.08 -8.26 -7.53
N PHE A 77 -0.61 -7.01 -7.38
CA PHE A 77 -1.13 -5.86 -8.15
C PHE A 77 -1.11 -6.12 -9.67
N LEU A 78 -0.26 -7.02 -10.17
CA LEU A 78 -0.22 -7.43 -11.57
C LEU A 78 -1.56 -8.02 -12.08
N PHE A 79 -2.46 -8.41 -11.18
CA PHE A 79 -3.80 -8.88 -11.53
C PHE A 79 -4.85 -7.77 -11.65
N MET A 80 -4.49 -6.53 -11.32
CA MET A 80 -5.38 -5.39 -11.45
C MET A 80 -5.59 -5.02 -12.92
N ARG A 81 -6.70 -4.32 -13.20
CA ARG A 81 -7.02 -3.83 -14.55
C ARG A 81 -6.30 -2.51 -14.81
N SER A 82 -6.05 -2.21 -16.08
CA SER A 82 -5.67 -0.85 -16.50
C SER A 82 -6.75 0.14 -16.07
N GLY A 83 -6.33 1.34 -15.64
CA GLY A 83 -7.20 2.35 -15.05
C GLY A 83 -7.44 2.16 -13.53
N SER A 84 -7.01 1.06 -12.91
CA SER A 84 -7.04 0.93 -11.45
C SER A 84 -5.96 1.79 -10.77
N LEU A 85 -5.92 1.79 -9.43
CA LEU A 85 -4.96 2.55 -8.62
C LEU A 85 -4.21 1.68 -7.60
N LEU A 86 -2.88 1.71 -7.63
CA LEU A 86 -2.02 1.12 -6.62
C LEU A 86 -1.56 2.18 -5.61
N ILE A 87 -1.92 2.00 -4.34
CA ILE A 87 -1.44 2.78 -3.19
C ILE A 87 -0.40 1.94 -2.46
N GLN A 88 0.87 2.23 -2.70
CA GLN A 88 1.97 1.56 -2.03
C GLN A 88 2.34 2.30 -0.75
N ILE A 89 2.22 1.63 0.39
CA ILE A 89 2.81 2.10 1.65
C ILE A 89 4.29 1.75 1.61
N GLU A 90 5.15 2.77 1.59
CA GLU A 90 6.61 2.66 1.54
C GLU A 90 7.19 2.72 2.96
N PRO A 91 7.68 1.59 3.51
CA PRO A 91 8.49 1.58 4.72
C PRO A 91 9.67 2.56 4.66
N LEU A 92 10.25 2.87 5.82
CA LEU A 92 11.46 3.67 5.86
C LEU A 92 12.54 2.96 5.06
N GLY A 93 13.31 3.70 4.28
CA GLY A 93 14.50 3.14 3.67
C GLY A 93 14.25 2.14 2.54
N VAL A 94 13.13 2.21 1.83
CA VAL A 94 12.92 1.40 0.61
C VAL A 94 12.41 2.21 -0.58
N ALA A 95 12.70 3.52 -0.62
CA ALA A 95 12.13 4.41 -1.63
C ALA A 95 12.55 4.06 -3.06
N ASP A 96 13.85 3.79 -3.29
CA ASP A 96 14.36 3.45 -4.62
C ASP A 96 13.77 2.10 -5.08
N GLU A 97 13.71 1.13 -4.17
CA GLU A 97 13.16 -0.20 -4.44
C GLU A 97 11.64 -0.18 -4.59
N ALA A 98 10.93 0.70 -3.87
CA ALA A 98 9.49 0.89 -4.04
C ALA A 98 9.15 1.35 -5.45
N TRP A 99 9.88 2.34 -5.95
CA TRP A 99 9.72 2.83 -7.31
C TRP A 99 10.03 1.74 -8.34
N GLN A 100 11.20 1.09 -8.24
CA GLN A 100 11.64 0.09 -9.23
C GLN A 100 10.76 -1.16 -9.23
N CYS A 101 10.33 -1.64 -8.05
CA CYS A 101 9.57 -2.88 -7.97
C CYS A 101 8.07 -2.71 -8.27
N PHE A 102 7.49 -1.54 -8.02
CA PHE A 102 6.04 -1.37 -8.05
C PHE A 102 5.58 -0.10 -8.77
N GLY A 103 6.25 1.04 -8.54
CA GLY A 103 5.89 2.31 -9.16
C GLY A 103 5.99 2.28 -10.69
N GLU A 104 7.20 2.04 -11.21
CA GLU A 104 7.43 2.00 -12.65
C GLU A 104 6.62 0.88 -13.35
N PRO A 105 6.57 -0.37 -12.83
CA PRO A 105 5.74 -1.41 -13.41
C PRO A 105 4.24 -1.10 -13.43
N ALA A 106 3.68 -0.50 -12.37
CA ALA A 106 2.27 -0.12 -12.33
C ALA A 106 1.93 0.87 -13.45
N LEU A 107 2.75 1.91 -13.62
CA LEU A 107 2.53 2.90 -14.68
C LEU A 107 2.60 2.27 -16.08
N LYS A 108 3.56 1.37 -16.32
CA LYS A 108 3.67 0.63 -17.60
C LYS A 108 2.45 -0.23 -17.91
N MET A 109 1.73 -0.68 -16.87
CA MET A 109 0.48 -1.45 -17.01
C MET A 109 -0.78 -0.58 -17.13
N GLY A 110 -0.64 0.75 -17.16
CA GLY A 110 -1.78 1.67 -17.12
C GLY A 110 -2.47 1.73 -15.76
N ILE A 111 -1.81 1.25 -14.70
CA ILE A 111 -2.28 1.36 -13.32
C ILE A 111 -1.74 2.67 -12.75
N ARG A 112 -2.62 3.50 -12.21
CA ARG A 112 -2.21 4.71 -11.50
C ARG A 112 -1.45 4.35 -10.24
N TYR A 113 -0.51 5.18 -9.83
CA TYR A 113 0.36 4.90 -8.70
C TYR A 113 0.39 6.05 -7.71
N VAL A 114 0.26 5.72 -6.44
CA VAL A 114 0.44 6.62 -5.31
C VAL A 114 1.37 5.96 -4.30
N ASN A 115 2.40 6.69 -3.88
CA ASN A 115 3.23 6.29 -2.77
C ASN A 115 2.85 7.00 -1.47
N TYR A 116 2.53 6.19 -0.46
CA TYR A 116 2.38 6.63 0.92
C TYR A 116 3.73 6.41 1.62
N LYS A 117 4.52 7.48 1.73
CA LYS A 117 5.79 7.45 2.46
C LYS A 117 5.52 7.43 3.96
N VAL A 118 5.98 6.38 4.61
CA VAL A 118 5.88 6.22 6.07
C VAL A 118 6.77 7.27 6.74
N ASP A 119 6.21 8.04 7.65
CA ASP A 119 6.96 8.96 8.49
C ASP A 119 7.69 8.20 9.60
N LEU A 120 8.74 8.81 10.16
CA LEU A 120 9.51 8.18 11.24
C LEU A 120 8.60 7.69 12.38
N LYS A 121 7.65 8.52 12.83
CA LYS A 121 6.73 8.20 13.93
C LYS A 121 5.74 7.07 13.63
N GLU A 122 5.51 6.78 12.36
CA GLU A 122 4.63 5.68 11.93
C GLU A 122 5.37 4.34 11.87
N SER A 123 6.70 4.34 11.88
CA SER A 123 7.52 3.13 11.89
C SER A 123 7.70 2.59 13.31
N SER A 124 7.56 1.28 13.48
CA SER A 124 7.92 0.63 14.76
C SER A 124 9.41 0.74 15.11
N LEU A 125 10.28 1.06 14.14
CA LEU A 125 11.70 1.33 14.38
C LEU A 125 11.93 2.59 15.21
N TYR A 126 11.01 3.56 15.18
CA TYR A 126 11.10 4.79 15.98
C TYR A 126 11.02 4.53 17.49
N LYS A 127 10.31 3.47 17.89
CA LYS A 127 10.23 3.05 19.30
C LYS A 127 11.44 2.21 19.72
N LYS A 128 12.10 1.54 18.76
CA LYS A 128 13.19 0.58 19.01
C LYS A 128 14.58 1.23 18.99
N TYR A 129 14.75 2.30 18.22
CA TYR A 129 16.04 2.92 17.99
C TYR A 129 15.98 4.44 18.14
N PRO A 130 17.09 5.10 18.52
CA PRO A 130 17.19 6.55 18.45
C PRO A 130 16.93 7.07 17.03
N ILE A 131 16.39 8.29 16.91
CA ILE A 131 16.00 8.91 15.62
C ILE A 131 17.13 8.84 14.58
N ALA A 132 18.38 9.12 15.00
CA ALA A 132 19.55 9.09 14.12
C ALA A 132 19.88 7.70 13.53
N ALA A 133 19.38 6.62 14.15
CA ALA A 133 19.50 5.25 13.67
C ALA A 133 18.25 4.77 12.91
N THR A 134 17.09 5.40 13.15
CA THR A 134 15.83 5.12 12.44
C THR A 134 15.79 5.81 11.07
N ASP A 135 16.26 7.05 10.99
CA ASP A 135 16.25 7.82 9.75
C ASP A 135 17.26 7.24 8.74
N PRO A 136 16.76 6.66 7.62
CA PRO A 136 17.62 6.08 6.60
C PRO A 136 18.55 7.09 5.93
N ASN A 137 18.26 8.39 6.05
CA ASN A 137 19.02 9.49 5.47
C ASN A 137 19.94 10.18 6.49
N ALA A 138 19.75 9.98 7.80
CA ALA A 138 20.53 10.64 8.84
C ALA A 138 22.02 10.23 8.81
N THR A 139 22.34 9.09 8.21
CA THR A 139 23.71 8.71 7.95
C THR A 139 23.82 8.14 6.55
N ASN A 140 24.82 8.59 5.76
CA ASN A 140 25.20 7.99 4.46
C ASN A 140 25.61 6.49 4.56
N LYS A 141 25.35 5.81 5.69
CA LYS A 141 25.62 4.40 5.97
C LYS A 141 24.78 3.45 5.13
N LYS A 142 23.59 3.88 4.66
CA LYS A 142 22.69 3.04 3.87
C LYS A 142 23.33 2.56 2.57
N LYS A 143 24.02 3.46 1.86
CA LYS A 143 24.77 3.14 0.64
C LYS A 143 25.98 2.23 0.89
N LYS A 144 26.51 2.16 2.12
CA LYS A 144 27.69 1.36 2.46
C LYS A 144 27.39 -0.08 2.88
N LYS A 145 26.16 -0.40 3.29
CA LYS A 145 25.81 -1.71 3.89
C LYS A 145 25.07 -2.67 2.96
N GLY A 146 24.66 -2.23 1.76
CA GLY A 146 24.07 -3.08 0.72
C GLY A 146 22.62 -3.54 0.99
N TRP A 147 22.09 -4.34 0.05
CA TRP A 147 20.68 -4.79 0.04
C TRP A 147 20.32 -5.72 1.21
N LYS A 148 21.20 -6.65 1.58
CA LYS A 148 20.96 -7.60 2.68
C LYS A 148 20.61 -6.88 3.99
N HIS A 149 21.39 -5.85 4.33
CA HIS A 149 21.13 -5.03 5.52
C HIS A 149 19.82 -4.24 5.42
N THR A 150 19.54 -3.67 4.24
CA THR A 150 18.30 -2.94 3.99
C THR A 150 17.07 -3.83 4.17
N LYS A 151 17.12 -5.06 3.65
CA LYS A 151 16.06 -6.05 3.81
C LYS A 151 15.84 -6.42 5.27
N GLU A 152 16.89 -6.78 6.00
CA GLU A 152 16.80 -7.17 7.41
C GLU A 152 16.21 -6.05 8.28
N VAL A 153 16.69 -4.81 8.13
CA VAL A 153 16.26 -3.69 8.98
C VAL A 153 14.88 -3.16 8.59
N TYR A 154 14.68 -2.88 7.30
CA TYR A 154 13.54 -2.08 6.85
C TYR A 154 12.39 -2.89 6.27
N LEU A 155 12.66 -4.10 5.75
CA LEU A 155 11.61 -4.99 5.23
C LEU A 155 11.21 -6.06 6.24
N GLU A 156 12.12 -6.55 7.08
CA GLU A 156 11.83 -7.60 8.06
C GLU A 156 11.67 -7.03 9.47
N GLY A 157 12.42 -5.99 9.83
CA GLY A 157 12.43 -5.39 11.17
C GLY A 157 11.36 -4.33 11.46
N GLN A 158 10.57 -3.91 10.45
CA GLN A 158 9.61 -2.81 10.55
C GLN A 158 8.15 -3.27 10.37
N ASN A 159 7.29 -2.76 11.25
CA ASN A 159 5.84 -2.66 11.09
C ASN A 159 5.42 -1.19 11.06
N VAL A 160 4.19 -0.91 10.69
CA VAL A 160 3.69 0.47 10.53
C VAL A 160 2.39 0.69 11.30
N THR A 161 2.34 1.79 12.04
CA THR A 161 1.11 2.37 12.59
C THR A 161 0.83 3.64 11.79
N LEU A 162 -0.14 3.59 10.87
CA LEU A 162 -0.38 4.69 9.93
C LEU A 162 -1.16 5.85 10.58
N ASP A 163 -0.79 7.08 10.25
CA ASP A 163 -1.53 8.29 10.56
C ASP A 163 -2.85 8.30 9.77
N LEU A 164 -3.96 8.23 10.49
CA LEU A 164 -5.30 8.14 9.90
C LEU A 164 -5.71 9.39 9.12
N ASN A 165 -5.19 10.58 9.47
CA ASN A 165 -5.48 11.81 8.75
C ASN A 165 -4.73 11.84 7.41
N ARG A 166 -3.47 11.42 7.39
CA ARG A 166 -2.68 11.28 6.15
C ARG A 166 -3.27 10.20 5.24
N VAL A 167 -3.65 9.05 5.80
CA VAL A 167 -4.35 7.98 5.06
C VAL A 167 -5.66 8.49 4.48
N LYS A 168 -6.49 9.19 5.28
CA LYS A 168 -7.75 9.78 4.81
C LYS A 168 -7.51 10.73 3.63
N LYS A 169 -6.52 11.61 3.72
CA LYS A 169 -6.17 12.55 2.63
C LYS A 169 -5.84 11.82 1.34
N VAL A 170 -5.00 10.79 1.40
CA VAL A 170 -4.64 9.98 0.22
C VAL A 170 -5.87 9.27 -0.36
N LEU A 171 -6.71 8.68 0.48
CA LEU A 171 -7.91 7.98 0.05
C LEU A 171 -8.96 8.93 -0.57
N THR A 172 -9.11 10.15 -0.05
CA THR A 172 -9.99 11.17 -0.63
C THR A 172 -9.49 11.63 -2.00
N GLN A 173 -8.18 11.71 -2.22
CA GLN A 173 -7.65 11.99 -3.55
C GLN A 173 -7.85 10.78 -4.49
N ALA A 174 -7.61 9.58 -3.99
CA ALA A 174 -7.80 8.33 -4.71
C ALA A 174 -9.25 8.17 -5.22
N ILE A 175 -10.26 8.43 -4.38
CA ILE A 175 -11.65 8.28 -4.81
C ILE A 175 -12.00 9.28 -5.92
N GLY A 176 -11.47 10.51 -5.86
CA GLY A 176 -11.72 11.54 -6.86
C GLY A 176 -11.17 11.21 -8.25
N VAL A 177 -10.13 10.37 -8.36
CA VAL A 177 -9.59 9.93 -9.65
C VAL A 177 -10.16 8.60 -10.16
N LEU A 178 -10.84 7.84 -9.28
CA LEU A 178 -11.51 6.57 -9.61
C LEU A 178 -13.00 6.75 -9.98
N SER A 179 -13.55 7.94 -9.73
CA SER A 179 -14.96 8.32 -9.97
C SER A 179 -15.22 8.76 -11.40
#